data_AF-A0A0M2ZNS3-F1
#
_entry.id   AF-A0A0M2ZNS3-F1
#
_cell.length_a   1.000
_cell.length_b   1.000
_cell.length_c   1.000
_cell.angle_alpha   90.00
_cell.angle_beta   90.00
_cell.angle_gamma   90.00
#
_symmetry.space_group_name_H-M   'P 1'
#
loop_
_entity.id
_entity.type
_entity.pdbx_description
1 polymer ?
#
loop_
_entity_poly.entity_id
_entity_poly.type
_entity_poly.pdbx_seq_one_letter_code
_entity_poly.pdbx_strand_id
1 'polypeptide(L)'
;MTSAPPEQEPLDDGRPVVLEPTPPGMWPTLLGLAVAVLAPLFGFLVGGMFGPGTIGDTVDPMFLSLFAGIVIGGIGLLVAFAGGARWWKHLHRQGEA
;
A
#
# COMPACT_ATOMS: atom_id res chain seq x y z
N MET A 1 -64.12 11.44 7.95
CA MET A 1 -63.06 11.35 8.98
C MET A 1 -61.74 11.15 8.25
N THR A 2 -60.99 12.23 8.04
CA THR A 2 -59.67 12.21 7.39
C THR A 2 -58.63 12.05 8.49
N SER A 3 -57.86 10.96 8.46
CA SER A 3 -56.70 10.78 9.34
C SER A 3 -55.55 11.66 8.88
N ALA A 4 -54.96 12.41 9.82
CA ALA A 4 -53.76 13.19 9.57
C ALA A 4 -52.57 12.28 9.17
N PRO A 5 -51.65 12.74 8.32
CA PRO A 5 -50.45 11.97 7.98
C PRO A 5 -49.59 11.76 9.24
N PRO A 6 -48.88 10.62 9.37
CA PRO A 6 -48.03 10.36 10.51
C PRO A 6 -46.97 11.46 10.62
N GLU A 7 -46.83 12.02 11.82
CA GLU A 7 -45.75 12.96 12.14
C GLU A 7 -44.43 12.26 11.83
N GLN A 8 -43.66 12.85 10.92
CA GLN A 8 -42.35 12.34 10.54
C GLN A 8 -41.46 12.47 11.77
N GLU A 9 -41.13 11.33 12.37
CA GLU A 9 -40.20 11.22 13.48
C GLU A 9 -38.91 11.98 13.10
N PRO A 10 -38.44 12.94 13.92
CA PRO A 10 -37.28 13.75 13.57
C PRO A 10 -36.11 12.81 13.29
N LEU A 11 -35.57 12.90 12.07
CA LEU A 11 -34.37 12.16 11.66
C LEU A 11 -33.29 12.40 12.71
N ASP A 12 -32.94 11.35 13.44
CA ASP A 12 -31.81 11.36 14.37
C ASP A 12 -30.53 11.53 13.52
N ASP A 13 -29.98 12.75 13.51
CA ASP A 13 -28.83 13.16 12.69
C ASP A 13 -27.54 12.37 12.98
N GLY A 14 -27.57 11.44 13.94
CA GLY A 14 -26.47 10.55 14.26
C GLY A 14 -25.30 11.27 14.94
N ARG A 15 -24.37 10.49 15.50
CA ARG A 15 -23.19 11.05 16.16
C ARG A 15 -22.24 11.64 15.10
N PRO A 16 -21.79 12.89 15.23
CA PRO A 16 -20.83 13.47 14.31
C PRO A 16 -19.52 12.67 14.33
N VAL A 17 -19.11 12.17 13.16
CA VAL A 17 -17.84 11.46 12.96
C VAL A 17 -16.80 12.47 12.49
N VAL A 18 -15.77 12.71 13.30
CA VAL A 18 -14.61 13.51 12.91
C VAL A 18 -13.56 12.56 12.33
N LEU A 19 -13.21 12.75 11.05
CA LEU A 19 -12.14 11.98 10.41
C LEU A 19 -10.80 12.64 10.71
N GLU A 20 -9.92 11.93 11.40
CA GLU A 20 -8.54 12.37 11.61
C GLU A 20 -7.72 12.14 10.32
N PRO A 21 -7.02 13.16 9.81
CA PRO A 21 -6.17 13.01 8.65
C PRO A 21 -5.06 11.98 8.91
N THR A 22 -4.87 11.08 7.96
CA THR A 22 -3.79 10.09 8.05
C THR A 22 -2.42 10.78 8.10
N PRO A 23 -1.48 10.36 8.97
CA PRO A 23 -0.19 11.02 9.09
C PRO A 23 0.57 11.09 7.75
N PRO A 24 1.19 12.24 7.42
CA PRO A 24 1.94 12.40 6.19
C PRO A 24 3.14 11.46 6.19
N GLY A 25 3.19 10.54 5.23
CA GLY A 25 4.23 9.51 5.12
C GLY A 25 3.77 8.09 5.43
N MET A 26 2.60 7.90 6.05
CA MET A 26 2.09 6.55 6.38
C MET A 26 1.83 5.71 5.11
N TRP A 27 1.08 6.26 4.15
CA TRP A 27 0.75 5.60 2.88
C TRP A 27 1.96 5.19 2.04
N PRO A 28 2.94 6.07 1.75
CA PRO A 28 4.13 5.65 1.01
C PRO A 28 4.98 4.63 1.79
N THR A 29 4.98 4.69 3.13
CA THR A 29 5.66 3.65 3.94
C THR A 29 5.00 2.29 3.75
N LEU A 30 3.68 2.22 3.91
CA LEU A 30 2.91 0.99 3.81
C LEU A 30 2.98 0.39 2.40
N LEU A 31 2.75 1.21 1.37
CA LEU A 31 2.79 0.78 -0.03
C LEU A 31 4.21 0.40 -0.45
N GLY A 32 5.21 1.19 -0.06
CA GLY A 32 6.61 0.89 -0.35
C GLY A 32 7.03 -0.44 0.26
N LEU A 33 6.65 -0.71 1.51
CA LEU A 33 6.93 -1.98 2.18
C LEU A 33 6.21 -3.15 1.51
N ALA A 34 4.93 -2.98 1.17
CA ALA A 34 4.17 -3.99 0.46
C ALA A 34 4.83 -4.35 -0.89
N VAL A 35 5.24 -3.34 -1.67
CA VAL A 35 5.95 -3.56 -2.94
C VAL A 35 7.32 -4.21 -2.72
N ALA A 36 8.07 -3.79 -1.69
CA ALA A 36 9.38 -4.33 -1.37
C ALA A 36 9.36 -5.84 -1.13
N VAL A 37 8.29 -6.34 -0.51
CA VAL A 37 8.13 -7.78 -0.19
C VAL A 37 7.46 -8.53 -1.34
N LEU A 38 6.39 -7.97 -1.91
CA LEU A 38 5.57 -8.67 -2.90
C LEU A 38 6.23 -8.73 -4.28
N ALA A 39 6.97 -7.70 -4.70
CA ALA A 39 7.54 -7.68 -6.05
C ALA A 39 8.58 -8.80 -6.28
N PRO A 40 9.52 -9.10 -5.35
CA PRO A 40 10.42 -10.25 -5.50
C PRO A 40 9.69 -11.58 -5.50
N LEU A 41 8.68 -11.76 -4.64
CA LEU A 41 7.86 -12.98 -4.59
C LEU A 41 7.09 -13.20 -5.90
N PHE A 42 6.49 -12.14 -6.45
CA PHE A 42 5.84 -12.19 -7.76
C PHE A 42 6.83 -12.46 -8.88
N GLY A 43 8.00 -11.82 -8.87
CA GLY A 43 9.06 -12.07 -9.83
C GLY A 43 9.48 -13.53 -9.85
N PHE A 44 9.69 -14.13 -8.67
CA PHE A 44 9.97 -15.55 -8.54
C PHE A 44 8.83 -16.43 -9.08
N LEU A 45 7.59 -16.15 -8.67
CA LEU A 45 6.42 -16.96 -9.02
C LEU A 45 6.15 -16.93 -10.53
N VAL A 46 6.19 -15.75 -11.15
CA VAL A 46 6.04 -15.56 -12.59
C VAL A 46 7.15 -16.29 -13.34
N GLY A 47 8.39 -16.19 -12.87
CA GLY A 47 9.52 -16.93 -13.44
C GLY A 47 9.31 -18.44 -13.41
N GLY A 48 8.84 -18.97 -12.28
CA GLY A 48 8.50 -20.39 -12.14
C GLY A 48 7.38 -20.85 -13.06
N MET A 49 6.40 -19.97 -13.40
CA MET A 49 5.34 -20.30 -14.35
C MET A 49 5.85 -20.50 -15.78
N PHE A 50 6.94 -19.83 -16.16
CA PHE A 50 7.55 -19.99 -17.49
C PHE A 50 8.40 -21.27 -17.62
N GLY A 51 8.72 -21.92 -16.49
CA GLY A 51 9.51 -23.16 -16.47
C GLY A 51 11.02 -22.95 -16.68
N PRO A 52 11.82 -24.01 -16.58
CA PRO A 52 13.27 -23.94 -16.81
C PRO A 52 13.53 -23.52 -18.27
N GLY A 53 14.45 -22.56 -18.44
CA GLY A 53 14.86 -22.05 -19.76
C GLY A 53 15.20 -23.17 -20.74
N THR A 54 14.93 -22.93 -22.02
CA THR A 54 15.20 -23.93 -23.06
C THR A 54 16.70 -24.06 -23.31
N ILE A 55 17.14 -25.22 -23.81
CA ILE A 55 18.54 -25.45 -24.17
C ILE A 55 18.91 -24.45 -25.29
N GLY A 56 19.67 -23.40 -24.94
CA GLY A 56 20.04 -22.31 -25.85
C GLY A 56 19.75 -20.91 -25.29
N ASP A 57 18.92 -20.79 -24.25
CA ASP A 57 18.70 -19.51 -23.57
C ASP A 57 19.97 -19.07 -22.82
N THR A 58 20.40 -17.83 -23.07
CA THR A 58 21.58 -17.24 -22.43
C THR A 58 21.31 -16.81 -20.99
N VAL A 59 20.04 -16.62 -20.62
CA VAL A 59 19.60 -16.24 -19.28
C VAL A 59 18.29 -16.96 -18.93
N ASP A 60 18.25 -17.58 -17.75
CA ASP A 60 17.06 -18.28 -17.26
C ASP A 60 15.89 -17.30 -17.02
N PRO A 61 14.67 -17.57 -17.55
CA PRO A 61 13.48 -16.79 -17.28
C PRO A 61 13.22 -16.53 -15.79
N MET A 62 13.51 -17.51 -14.93
CA MET A 62 13.37 -17.38 -13.47
C MET A 62 14.31 -16.30 -12.90
N PHE A 63 15.53 -16.22 -13.43
CA PHE A 63 16.49 -15.20 -13.01
C PHE A 63 16.04 -13.81 -13.44
N LEU A 64 15.60 -13.65 -14.69
CA LEU A 64 15.17 -12.35 -15.21
C LEU A 64 13.96 -11.79 -14.46
N SER A 65 12.95 -12.63 -14.21
CA SER A 65 11.74 -12.21 -13.53
C SER A 65 11.99 -11.92 -12.04
N LEU A 66 12.82 -12.73 -11.36
CA LEU A 66 13.24 -12.46 -9.99
C LEU A 66 14.05 -11.17 -9.90
N PHE A 67 15.01 -10.97 -10.81
CA PHE A 67 15.81 -9.75 -10.86
C PHE A 67 14.94 -8.51 -11.05
N ALA A 68 13.98 -8.55 -11.98
CA ALA A 68 13.01 -7.47 -12.15
C ALA A 68 12.19 -7.22 -10.86
N GLY A 69 11.74 -8.30 -10.21
CA GLY A 69 11.04 -8.23 -8.93
C GLY A 69 11.88 -7.59 -7.81
N ILE A 70 13.18 -7.91 -7.73
CA ILE A 70 14.12 -7.31 -6.77
C ILE A 70 14.34 -5.84 -7.05
N VAL A 71 14.51 -5.44 -8.32
CA VAL A 71 14.69 -4.02 -8.69
C VAL A 71 13.45 -3.21 -8.31
N ILE A 72 12.25 -3.71 -8.65
CA ILE A 72 10.98 -3.07 -8.28
C ILE A 72 10.83 -3.04 -6.76
N GLY A 73 11.16 -4.13 -6.07
CA GLY A 73 11.13 -4.21 -4.62
C GLY A 73 12.09 -3.22 -3.96
N GLY A 74 13.28 -3.02 -4.53
CA GLY A 74 14.26 -2.02 -4.09
C GLY A 74 13.74 -0.59 -4.23
N ILE A 75 13.02 -0.28 -5.31
CA ILE A 75 12.33 1.01 -5.45
C ILE A 75 11.24 1.15 -4.38
N GLY A 76 10.47 0.09 -4.12
CA GLY A 76 9.50 0.05 -3.01
C GLY A 76 10.15 0.36 -1.67
N LEU A 77 11.34 -0.19 -1.40
CA LEU A 77 12.12 0.09 -0.20
C LEU A 77 12.52 1.57 -0.09
N LEU A 78 12.99 2.18 -1.18
CA LEU A 78 13.32 3.62 -1.22
C LEU A 78 12.10 4.48 -0.90
N VAL A 79 10.94 4.13 -1.47
CA VAL A 79 9.67 4.80 -1.19
C VAL A 79 9.27 4.62 0.28
N ALA A 80 9.47 3.43 0.83
CA ALA A 80 9.16 3.13 2.22
C ALA A 80 10.01 3.97 3.18
N PHE A 81 11.32 4.05 2.93
CA PHE A 81 12.23 4.89 3.73
C PHE A 81 11.90 6.37 3.61
N ALA A 82 11.59 6.87 2.41
CA ALA A 82 11.19 8.27 2.21
C ALA A 82 9.86 8.59 2.93
N GLY A 83 8.90 7.66 2.90
CA GLY A 83 7.65 7.75 3.65
C GLY A 83 7.89 7.76 5.16
N GLY A 84 8.72 6.85 5.65
CA GLY A 84 9.06 6.72 7.07
C GLY A 84 9.80 7.95 7.60
N ALA A 85 10.73 8.50 6.82
CA ALA A 85 11.43 9.74 7.18
C ALA A 85 10.47 10.94 7.27
N ARG A 86 9.49 11.05 6.36
CA ARG A 86 8.45 12.08 6.44
C ARG A 86 7.55 11.91 7.66
N TRP A 87 7.19 10.67 7.98
CA TRP A 87 6.35 10.36 9.15
C TRP A 87 7.08 10.64 10.47
N TRP A 88 8.34 10.23 10.59
CA TRP A 88 9.20 10.49 11.74
C TRP A 88 9.34 11.99 12.03
N LYS A 89 9.56 12.79 10.98
CA LYS A 89 9.66 14.25 11.08
C LYS A 89 8.35 14.90 11.55
N HIS A 90 7.20 14.34 11.18
CA HIS A 90 5.90 14.84 11.63
C HIS A 90 5.67 14.57 13.11
N LEU A 91 6.02 13.37 13.59
CA LEU A 91 5.90 12.99 15.00
C LEU A 91 6.83 13.81 15.91
N HIS A 92 8.08 14.04 15.48
CA HIS A 92 9.04 14.81 16.28
C HIS A 92 8.65 16.29 16.42
N ARG A 93 8.00 16.88 15.41
CA ARG A 93 7.49 18.26 15.49
C ARG A 93 6.33 18.43 16.47
N GLN A 94 5.59 17.37 16.78
CA GLN A 94 4.49 17.42 17.75
C GLN A 94 4.97 17.26 19.20
N GLY A 95 6.18 16.73 19.43
CA GLY A 95 6.76 16.62 20.77
C GLY A 95 7.44 17.89 21.29
N GLU A 96 7.63 18.90 20.42
CA GLU A 96 8.23 20.21 20.76
C GLU A 96 7.18 21.33 20.92
N ALA A 97 5.88 21.03 20.80
CA ALA A 97 4.76 21.97 20.96
C ALA A 97 3.93 21.59 22.19
#